data_AF-A0A1B8TBJ0-F1
#
_entry.id   AF-A0A1B8TBJ0-F1
#
_cell.length_a   1.000
_cell.length_b   1.000
_cell.length_c   1.000
_cell.angle_alpha   90.00
_cell.angle_beta   90.00
_cell.angle_gamma   90.00
#
_symmetry.space_group_name_H-M   'P 1'
#
loop_
_entity.id
_entity.type
_entity.pdbx_description
1 polymer ?
#
loop_
_entity_poly.entity_id
_entity_poly.type
_entity_poly.pdbx_seq_one_letter_code
_entity_poly.pdbx_strand_id
1 'polypeptide(L)' 'MVFDDIRRDLKELIELVRKSEQYNAAVFNGHVSPTEQMATEDQQRSARIVEIQDKYGLS' A
#
# COMPACT_ATOMS: atom_id res chain seq x y z
N MET A 1 -15.75 8.40 -16.64
CA MET A 1 -14.40 9.00 -16.78
C MET A 1 -13.85 9.44 -15.42
N VAL A 2 -14.21 10.60 -14.84
CA VAL A 2 -13.62 11.01 -13.54
C VAL A 2 -14.01 10.07 -12.37
N PHE A 3 -15.28 9.68 -12.28
CA PHE A 3 -15.74 8.76 -11.23
C PHE A 3 -15.12 7.35 -11.34
N ASP A 4 -14.78 6.90 -12.54
CA ASP A 4 -14.18 5.58 -12.75
C ASP A 4 -12.71 5.59 -12.32
N ASP A 5 -12.00 6.69 -12.61
CA ASP A 5 -10.63 6.90 -12.12
C ASP A 5 -10.59 7.00 -10.60
N ILE A 6 -11.51 7.76 -9.98
CA ILE A 6 -11.61 7.83 -8.52
C ILE A 6 -11.90 6.45 -7.92
N ARG A 7 -12.85 5.71 -8.51
CA ARG A 7 -13.18 4.37 -8.05
C ARG A 7 -11.99 3.42 -8.17
N ARG A 8 -11.22 3.50 -9.26
CA ARG A 8 -10.01 2.68 -9.44
C ARG A 8 -8.98 3.00 -8.37
N ASP A 9 -8.70 4.27 -8.16
CA ASP A 9 -7.64 4.69 -7.23
C ASP A 9 -8.02 4.38 -5.77
N LEU A 10 -9.30 4.50 -5.40
CA LEU A 10 -9.78 4.06 -4.08
C LEU A 10 -9.69 2.54 -3.90
N LYS A 11 -9.99 1.75 -4.93
CA LYS A 11 -9.82 0.29 -4.88
C LYS A 11 -8.35 -0.07 -4.72
N GLU A 12 -7.48 0.57 -5.48
CA GLU A 12 -6.02 0.40 -5.38
C GLU A 12 -5.54 0.74 -3.96
N LEU A 13 -5.96 1.87 -3.40
CA LEU A 13 -5.60 2.28 -2.04
C LEU A 13 -5.98 1.23 -0.99
N ILE A 14 -7.22 0.71 -1.06
CA ILE A 14 -7.69 -0.35 -0.13
C ILE A 14 -6.83 -1.61 -0.25
N GLU A 15 -6.49 -2.02 -1.47
CA GLU A 15 -5.66 -3.20 -1.70
C GLU A 15 -4.22 -3.00 -1.19
N LEU A 16 -3.64 -1.82 -1.41
CA LEU A 16 -2.30 -1.49 -0.93
C LEU A 16 -2.26 -1.48 0.60
N VAL A 17 -3.22 -0.83 1.27
CA VAL A 17 -3.29 -0.80 2.74
C VAL A 17 -3.41 -2.21 3.31
N ARG A 18 -4.30 -3.05 2.76
CA ARG A 18 -4.45 -4.45 3.22
C ARG A 18 -3.18 -5.27 3.06
N LYS A 19 -2.45 -5.11 1.95
CA LYS A 19 -1.16 -5.80 1.74
C LYS A 19 -0.12 -5.32 2.75
N SER A 20 -0.10 -4.03 3.08
CA SER A 20 0.80 -3.47 4.09
C SER A 20 0.49 -4.04 5.48
N GLU A 21 -0.78 -4.10 5.87
CA GLU A 21 -1.21 -4.70 7.13
C GLU A 21 -0.81 -6.19 7.23
N GLN A 22 -1.05 -6.96 6.17
CA GLN A 22 -0.68 -8.38 6.13
C GLN A 22 0.84 -8.59 6.22
N TYR A 23 1.60 -7.80 5.48
CA TYR A 23 3.07 -7.84 5.53
C TYR A 23 3.58 -7.50 6.92
N ASN A 24 3.13 -6.39 7.51
CA ASN A 24 3.54 -5.96 8.84
C ASN A 24 3.17 -6.98 9.91
N ALA A 25 1.99 -7.60 9.83
CA ALA A 25 1.59 -8.67 10.74
C ALA A 25 2.47 -9.92 10.58
N ALA A 26 2.81 -10.31 9.35
CA ALA A 26 3.67 -11.47 9.08
C ALA A 26 5.10 -11.25 9.61
N VAL A 27 5.65 -10.05 9.44
CA VAL A 27 6.97 -9.67 9.96
C VAL A 27 6.95 -9.60 11.49
N PHE A 28 5.96 -8.92 12.07
CA PHE A 28 5.85 -8.74 13.52
C PHE A 28 5.71 -10.07 14.27
N ASN A 29 4.91 -11.00 13.74
CA ASN A 29 4.72 -12.34 14.33
C ASN A 29 5.90 -13.29 14.05
N GLY A 30 6.94 -12.84 13.34
CA GLY A 30 8.11 -13.66 12.99
C GLY A 30 7.82 -14.76 11.96
N HIS A 31 6.69 -14.69 11.26
CA HIS A 31 6.35 -15.63 10.19
C HIS A 31 7.20 -15.43 8.94
N VAL A 32 7.70 -14.20 8.74
CA VAL A 32 8.58 -13.86 7.62
C VAL A 32 9.75 -13.02 8.12
N SER A 33 10.97 -13.43 7.75
CA SER A 33 12.14 -12.56 7.84
C SER A 33 12.18 -11.69 6.59
N PRO A 34 12.11 -10.35 6.71
CA PRO A 34 12.15 -9.44 5.56
C PRO A 34 13.38 -9.69 4.70
N THR A 35 13.19 -9.98 3.41
CA THR A 35 14.28 -9.92 2.43
C THR A 35 14.43 -8.49 1.93
N GLU A 36 15.57 -8.16 1.33
CA GLU A 36 15.78 -6.84 0.69
C GLU A 36 14.72 -6.56 -0.40
N GLN A 37 14.28 -7.59 -1.10
CA GLN A 37 13.20 -7.50 -2.07
C GLN A 37 11.88 -7.11 -1.39
N MET A 38 11.51 -7.76 -0.28
CA MET A 38 10.27 -7.45 0.45
C MET A 38 10.28 -6.04 1.03
N ALA A 39 11.43 -5.58 1.53
CA ALA A 39 11.60 -4.20 2.00
C ALA A 39 11.43 -3.19 0.85
N THR A 40 11.97 -3.49 -0.33
CA THR A 40 11.81 -2.66 -1.53
C THR A 40 10.34 -2.61 -2.00
N GLU A 41 9.65 -3.76 -2.00
CA GLU A 41 8.23 -3.85 -2.33
C GLU A 41 7.34 -3.08 -1.33
N ASP A 42 7.69 -3.10 -0.04
CA ASP A 42 7.02 -2.30 0.99
C ASP A 42 7.24 -0.79 0.82
N GLN A 43 8.47 -0.38 0.48
CA GLN A 43 8.77 1.02 0.16
C GLN A 43 7.99 1.51 -1.06
N GLN A 44 7.95 0.73 -2.15
CA GLN A 44 7.19 1.07 -3.35
C GLN A 44 5.69 1.19 -3.06
N ARG A 45 5.15 0.25 -2.27
CA ARG A 45 3.76 0.29 -1.83
C ARG A 45 3.46 1.52 -0.99
N SER A 46 4.33 1.86 -0.04
CA SER A 46 4.19 3.04 0.82
C SER A 46 4.22 4.33 0.01
N ALA A 47 5.14 4.44 -0.95
CA ALA A 47 5.18 5.58 -1.87
C ALA A 47 3.89 5.71 -2.68
N ARG A 48 3.35 4.59 -3.21
CA ARG A 48 2.10 4.61 -3.97
C ARG A 48 0.89 5.00 -3.12
N ILE A 49 0.84 4.60 -1.85
CA ILE A 49 -0.19 5.03 -0.91
C ILE A 49 -0.15 6.55 -0.74
N VAL A 50 1.04 7.13 -0.50
CA VAL A 50 1.22 8.57 -0.33
C VAL A 50 0.79 9.33 -1.60
N GLU A 51 1.18 8.86 -2.79
CA GLU A 51 0.75 9.47 -4.06
C GLU A 51 -0.79 9.55 -4.18
N ILE A 52 -1.49 8.48 -3.82
CA ILE A 52 -2.96 8.45 -3.87
C ILE A 52 -3.54 9.37 -2.79
N GLN A 53 -2.96 9.40 -1.58
CA GLN A 53 -3.41 10.30 -0.51
C GLN A 53 -3.29 11.77 -0.91
N ASP A 54 -2.13 12.17 -1.43
CA ASP A 54 -1.86 13.55 -1.86
C ASP A 54 -2.81 13.97 -3.00
N LYS A 55 -3.07 13.06 -3.95
CA LYS A 55 -4.01 13.29 -5.05
C LYS A 55 -5.42 13.65 -4.56
N TYR A 56 -5.83 13.10 -3.43
CA TYR A 56 -7.17 13.29 -2.86
C TYR A 56 -7.20 14.20 -1.62
N GLY A 57 -6.07 14.76 -1.20
CA GLY A 57 -5.97 15.60 0.00
C GLY A 57 -6.28 14.83 1.29
N LEU A 58 -5.86 13.55 1.37
CA LEU A 58 -6.06 12.66 2.53
C LEU A 58 -4.85 12.61 3.47
N SER A 59 -3.80 13.36 3.14
CA SER A 59 -2.54 13.53 3.89
C SER A 59 -2.72 14.37 5.15
#